data_AF-A0A450Z605-F1
#
_entry.id   AF-A0A450Z605-F1
#
_cell.length_a   1.000
_cell.length_b   1.000
_cell.length_c   1.000
_cell.angle_alpha   90.00
_cell.angle_beta   90.00
_cell.angle_gamma   90.00
#
_symmetry.space_group_name_H-M   'P 1'
#
loop_
_entity.id
_entity.type
_entity.pdbx_description
1 polymer ?
#
loop_
_entity_poly.entity_id
_entity_poly.type
_entity_poly.pdbx_seq_one_letter_code
_entity_poly.pdbx_strand_id
1 'polypeptide(L)'
;MNTITLYGHLGQDAEPKVLESGQRLIKLRLATNIRKGGNDETLWWRVTGWGDRFKNLEPYLKKGTALIIVGTMQPPRTFQDQEGKSQVSLAVTAHHISFSPFGGKSDETQGSQEPTAKQPQQGQAKATSYDEKHAFKDDEIPF
;
A
#
# COMPACT_ATOMS: atom_id res chain seq x y z
N MET A 1 -1.37 9.05 -29.27
CA MET A 1 -1.21 9.24 -27.81
C MET A 1 -1.16 7.85 -27.17
N ASN A 2 -0.23 7.58 -26.25
CA ASN A 2 -0.03 6.26 -25.64
C ASN A 2 0.03 6.40 -24.10
N THR A 3 -1.01 5.89 -23.45
CA THR A 3 -1.16 5.87 -22.00
C THR A 3 -1.67 4.49 -21.58
N ILE A 4 -1.13 3.97 -20.47
CA ILE A 4 -1.57 2.73 -19.85
C ILE A 4 -1.75 2.93 -18.35
N THR A 5 -2.79 2.31 -17.80
CA THR A 5 -3.03 2.22 -16.35
C THR A 5 -2.97 0.76 -15.95
N LEU A 6 -2.12 0.44 -14.98
CA LEU A 6 -1.94 -0.90 -14.44
C LEU A 6 -2.37 -0.94 -12.99
N TYR A 7 -3.08 -2.01 -12.63
CA TYR A 7 -3.40 -2.37 -11.26
C TYR A 7 -2.75 -3.72 -10.96
N GLY A 8 -1.90 -3.81 -9.96
CA GLY A 8 -1.19 -5.05 -9.68
C GLY A 8 -0.38 -5.06 -8.39
N HIS A 9 0.33 -6.15 -8.17
CA HIS A 9 1.18 -6.35 -6.99
C HIS A 9 2.65 -6.42 -7.39
N LEU A 10 3.53 -5.90 -6.54
CA LEU A 10 4.96 -6.08 -6.71
C LEU A 10 5.36 -7.54 -6.48
N GLY A 11 6.01 -8.17 -7.47
CA GLY A 11 6.53 -9.53 -7.33
C GLY A 11 7.79 -9.64 -6.47
N GLN A 12 8.50 -8.52 -6.34
CA GLN A 12 9.72 -8.37 -5.56
C GLN A 12 9.84 -6.91 -5.07
N ASP A 13 10.73 -6.68 -4.12
CA ASP A 13 11.08 -5.33 -3.67
C ASP A 13 11.55 -4.45 -4.85
N ALA A 14 11.33 -3.15 -4.74
CA ALA A 14 11.80 -2.21 -5.74
C ALA A 14 13.34 -2.17 -5.79
N GLU A 15 13.88 -2.06 -7.00
CA GLU A 15 15.31 -1.95 -7.23
C GLU A 15 15.66 -0.52 -7.64
N PRO A 16 16.12 0.34 -6.70
CA PRO A 16 16.66 1.65 -7.04
C PRO A 16 17.97 1.49 -7.81
N LYS A 17 18.18 2.31 -8.84
CA LYS A 17 19.42 2.34 -9.61
C LYS A 17 19.80 3.77 -9.94
N VAL A 18 21.10 4.06 -9.81
CA VAL A 18 21.73 5.27 -10.34
C VAL A 18 22.46 4.86 -11.61
N LEU A 19 22.22 5.56 -12.71
CA LEU A 19 22.95 5.38 -13.97
C LEU A 19 24.27 6.16 -13.94
N GLU A 20 25.20 5.80 -14.83
CA GLU A 20 26.48 6.50 -15.00
C GLU A 20 26.30 7.99 -15.36
N SER A 21 25.18 8.33 -16.01
CA SER A 21 24.78 9.71 -16.30
C SER A 21 24.37 10.52 -15.05
N GLY A 22 24.37 9.91 -13.86
CA GLY A 22 23.85 10.49 -12.61
C GLY A 22 22.32 10.40 -12.48
N GLN A 23 21.63 9.93 -13.52
CA GLN A 23 20.17 9.82 -13.50
C GLN A 23 19.72 8.67 -12.58
N ARG A 24 18.77 8.98 -11.70
CA ARG A 24 18.12 8.00 -10.81
C ARG A 24 16.90 7.38 -11.47
N LEU A 25 16.72 6.08 -11.24
CA LEU A 25 15.53 5.34 -11.61
C LEU A 25 15.18 4.30 -10.56
N ILE A 26 13.94 3.84 -10.57
CA ILE A 26 13.45 2.71 -9.79
C ILE A 26 12.85 1.68 -10.73
N LYS A 27 13.25 0.41 -10.58
CA LYS A 27 12.67 -0.69 -11.34
C LYS A 27 11.70 -1.46 -10.48
N LEU A 28 10.54 -1.78 -11.07
CA LEU A 28 9.50 -2.56 -10.43
C LEU A 28 9.14 -3.75 -11.33
N ARG A 29 8.81 -4.87 -10.69
CA ARG A 29 8.21 -6.03 -11.33
C ARG A 29 6.77 -6.15 -10.87
N LEU A 30 5.82 -5.77 -11.73
CA LEU A 30 4.40 -5.75 -11.39
C LEU A 30 3.69 -6.96 -11.99
N ALA A 31 2.94 -7.69 -11.17
CA ALA A 31 2.03 -8.75 -11.60
C ALA A 31 0.62 -8.19 -11.75
N THR A 32 -0.01 -8.40 -12.91
CA THR A 32 -1.42 -8.09 -13.15
C THR A 32 -2.12 -9.36 -13.62
N ASN A 33 -3.32 -9.64 -13.13
CA ASN A 33 -4.07 -10.82 -13.53
C ASN A 33 -5.04 -10.49 -14.66
N ILE A 34 -5.12 -11.38 -15.64
CA ILE A 34 -6.13 -11.38 -16.68
C ILE A 34 -7.00 -12.60 -16.45
N ARG A 35 -8.31 -12.38 -16.25
CA ARG A 35 -9.29 -13.45 -16.10
C ARG A 35 -9.88 -13.77 -17.46
N LYS A 36 -9.52 -14.92 -18.03
CA LYS A 36 -10.09 -15.42 -19.29
C LYS A 36 -10.80 -16.74 -19.03
N GLY A 37 -12.13 -16.72 -19.06
CA GLY A 37 -12.95 -17.94 -19.07
C GLY A 37 -12.73 -18.89 -17.88
N GLY A 38 -12.33 -18.37 -16.72
CA GLY A 38 -12.08 -19.18 -15.51
C GLY A 38 -10.61 -19.50 -15.24
N ASN A 39 -9.71 -19.24 -16.19
CA ASN A 39 -8.27 -19.32 -15.97
C ASN A 39 -7.70 -17.93 -15.70
N ASP A 40 -7.04 -17.78 -14.55
CA ASP A 40 -6.31 -16.58 -14.20
C ASP A 40 -4.89 -16.68 -14.78
N GLU A 41 -4.58 -15.78 -15.71
CA GLU A 41 -3.25 -15.65 -16.31
C GLU A 41 -2.56 -14.42 -15.72
N THR A 42 -1.35 -14.58 -15.19
CA THR A 42 -0.56 -13.45 -14.68
C THR A 42 0.32 -12.87 -15.79
N LEU A 43 0.08 -11.62 -16.14
CA LEU A 43 1.03 -10.82 -16.90
C LEU A 43 2.02 -10.13 -15.98
N TRP A 44 3.27 -10.14 -16.42
CA TRP A 44 4.35 -9.53 -15.68
C TRP A 44 4.94 -8.34 -16.42
N TRP A 45 4.88 -7.18 -15.80
CA TRP A 45 5.34 -5.90 -16.35
C TRP A 45 6.69 -5.49 -15.76
N ARG A 46 7.56 -4.94 -16.59
CA ARG A 46 8.76 -4.23 -16.14
C ARG A 46 8.45 -2.75 -16.13
N VAL A 47 8.36 -2.15 -14.96
CA VAL A 47 8.06 -0.73 -14.82
C VAL A 47 9.31 0.03 -14.43
N THR A 48 9.59 1.13 -15.12
CA THR A 48 10.69 2.05 -14.79
C THR A 48 10.09 3.39 -14.39
N GLY A 49 10.34 3.82 -13.15
CA GLY A 49 10.08 5.18 -12.69
C GLY A 49 11.36 6.00 -12.74
N TRP A 50 11.34 7.19 -13.33
CA TRP A 50 12.50 8.05 -13.45
C TRP A 50 12.49 9.22 -12.46
N GLY A 51 13.70 9.62 -12.04
CA GLY A 51 13.94 10.80 -11.22
C GLY A 51 13.64 10.61 -9.73
N ASP A 52 13.88 11.67 -8.96
CA ASP A 52 13.80 11.64 -7.50
C ASP A 52 12.36 11.58 -6.95
N ARG A 53 11.36 11.82 -7.80
CA ARG A 53 9.93 11.76 -7.43
C ARG A 53 9.50 10.43 -6.83
N PHE A 54 10.19 9.34 -7.16
CA PHE A 54 9.91 8.01 -6.64
C PHE A 54 10.83 7.60 -5.48
N LYS A 55 11.85 8.40 -5.15
CA LYS A 55 12.81 8.13 -4.07
C LYS A 55 12.10 7.96 -2.73
N ASN A 56 11.12 8.81 -2.44
CA ASN A 56 10.39 8.77 -1.17
C ASN A 56 9.45 7.57 -1.07
N LEU A 57 9.12 6.91 -2.19
CA LEU A 57 8.28 5.71 -2.20
C LEU A 57 9.10 4.43 -1.96
N GLU A 58 10.39 4.44 -2.29
CA GLU A 58 11.28 3.26 -2.22
C GLU A 58 11.14 2.42 -0.94
N PRO A 59 11.11 3.01 0.28
CA PRO A 59 11.00 2.22 1.51
C PRO A 59 9.70 1.40 1.61
N TYR A 60 8.64 1.87 0.95
CA TYR A 60 7.30 1.30 0.99
C TYR A 60 7.04 0.36 -0.20
N LEU A 61 7.89 0.37 -1.23
CA LEU A 61 7.73 -0.46 -2.43
C LEU A 61 8.33 -1.85 -2.22
N LYS A 62 7.66 -2.62 -1.35
CA LYS A 62 8.04 -3.99 -0.96
C LYS A 62 7.29 -5.05 -1.75
N LYS A 63 7.82 -6.27 -1.80
CA LYS A 63 7.12 -7.43 -2.36
C LYS A 63 5.69 -7.53 -1.78
N GLY A 64 4.73 -7.79 -2.67
CA GLY A 64 3.31 -7.90 -2.37
C GLY A 64 2.58 -6.56 -2.26
N THR A 65 3.28 -5.42 -2.31
CA THR A 65 2.62 -4.11 -2.29
C THR A 65 1.74 -3.94 -3.52
N ALA A 66 0.47 -3.62 -3.31
CA ALA A 66 -0.44 -3.34 -4.40
C ALA A 66 -0.32 -1.88 -4.85
N LEU A 67 -0.22 -1.67 -6.16
CA LEU A 67 0.03 -0.38 -6.77
C LEU A 67 -0.93 -0.13 -7.92
N ILE A 68 -1.22 1.16 -8.11
CA ILE A 68 -1.79 1.71 -9.34
C ILE A 68 -0.69 2.49 -10.04
N ILE A 69 -0.43 2.17 -11.30
CA ILE A 69 0.63 2.78 -12.10
C ILE A 69 0.01 3.37 -13.36
N VAL A 70 0.23 4.65 -13.60
CA VAL A 70 -0.11 5.32 -14.87
C VAL A 70 1.20 5.63 -15.59
N GLY A 71 1.27 5.29 -16.87
CA GLY A 71 2.52 5.40 -17.63
C GLY A 71 2.32 5.35 -19.13
N THR A 72 3.43 5.20 -19.84
CA THR A 72 3.46 4.94 -21.29
C THR A 72 4.09 3.58 -21.54
N MET A 73 3.36 2.72 -22.25
CA MET A 73 3.86 1.40 -22.63
C MET A 73 4.90 1.54 -23.73
N GLN A 74 6.04 0.87 -23.54
CA GLN A 74 7.08 0.77 -24.56
C GLN A 74 6.72 -0.34 -25.56
N PRO A 75 7.16 -0.26 -26.82
CA PRO A 75 6.99 -1.34 -27.77
C PRO A 75 7.48 -2.68 -27.18
N PRO A 76 6.68 -3.76 -27.23
CA PRO A 76 7.10 -5.07 -26.76
C PRO A 76 8.39 -5.49 -27.45
N ARG A 77 9.33 -6.05 -26.69
CA ARG A 77 10.56 -6.61 -27.24
C ARG A 77 10.54 -8.12 -27.10
N THR A 78 10.82 -8.82 -28.20
CA THR A 78 11.05 -10.26 -28.18
C THR A 78 12.52 -10.52 -27.88
N PHE A 79 12.80 -11.49 -27.02
CA PHE A 79 14.15 -11.96 -26.74
C PHE A 79 14.13 -13.49 -26.65
N GLN A 80 15.27 -14.13 -26.89
CA GLN A 80 15.41 -15.56 -26.65
C GLN A 80 15.88 -15.79 -25.21
N ASP A 81 15.25 -16.72 -24.52
CA ASP A 81 15.78 -17.23 -23.26
C ASP A 81 16.94 -18.21 -23.50
N GLN A 82 17.54 -18.71 -22.42
CA GLN A 82 18.68 -19.63 -22.48
C GLN A 82 18.34 -20.97 -23.16
N GLU A 83 17.06 -21.32 -23.25
CA GLU A 83 16.55 -22.53 -23.93
C GLU A 83 16.21 -22.28 -25.40
N GLY A 84 16.45 -21.05 -25.91
CA GLY A 84 16.16 -20.65 -27.28
C GLY A 84 14.69 -20.33 -27.57
N LYS A 85 13.82 -20.28 -26.54
CA LYS A 85 12.40 -19.94 -26.74
C LYS A 85 12.23 -18.42 -26.81
N SER A 86 11.38 -17.99 -27.74
CA SER A 86 11.02 -16.58 -27.89
C SER A 86 10.09 -16.13 -26.75
N GLN A 87 10.55 -15.16 -25.98
CA GLN A 87 9.82 -14.53 -24.87
C GLN A 87 9.49 -13.07 -25.21
N VAL A 88 8.34 -12.58 -24.73
CA VAL A 88 7.91 -11.19 -24.91
C VAL A 88 8.11 -10.40 -23.61
N SER A 89 8.83 -9.29 -23.70
CA SER A 89 9.03 -8.36 -22.58
C SER A 89 8.03 -7.20 -22.68
N LEU A 90 7.17 -7.07 -21.67
CA LEU A 90 6.26 -5.94 -21.50
C LEU A 90 6.91 -4.88 -20.59
N ALA A 91 7.09 -3.66 -21.11
CA ALA A 91 7.76 -2.58 -20.39
C ALA A 91 6.92 -1.29 -20.36
N VAL A 92 6.96 -0.60 -19.23
CA VAL A 92 6.22 0.66 -19.01
C VAL A 92 7.14 1.69 -18.36
N THR A 93 7.07 2.93 -18.85
CA THR A 93 7.66 4.08 -18.16
C THR A 93 6.57 4.73 -17.31
N ALA A 94 6.76 4.78 -15.99
CA ALA A 94 5.78 5.29 -15.05
C ALA A 94 5.78 6.82 -14.99
N HIS A 95 4.59 7.41 -15.15
CA HIS A 95 4.31 8.83 -14.95
C HIS A 95 3.68 9.09 -13.58
N HIS A 96 3.03 8.11 -12.97
CA HIS A 96 2.46 8.19 -11.64
C HIS A 96 2.44 6.80 -10.99
N ILE A 97 2.74 6.73 -9.70
CA ILE A 97 2.66 5.51 -8.89
C ILE A 97 1.92 5.89 -7.61
N SER A 98 0.86 5.16 -7.30
CA SER A 98 0.12 5.29 -6.04
C SER A 98 -0.14 3.91 -5.44
N PHE A 99 -0.31 3.88 -4.12
CA PHE A 99 -0.72 2.66 -3.43
C PHE A 99 -2.18 2.35 -3.73
N SER A 100 -2.48 1.08 -3.95
CA SER A 100 -3.87 0.62 -4.09
C SER A 100 -4.54 0.59 -2.72
N PRO A 101 -5.76 1.14 -2.58
CA PRO A 101 -6.56 0.99 -1.36
C PRO A 101 -7.09 -0.44 -1.16
N PHE A 102 -7.05 -1.28 -2.20
CA PHE A 102 -7.63 -2.63 -2.22
C PHE A 102 -6.59 -3.74 -1.98
N GLY A 103 -5.35 -3.38 -1.67
CA GLY A 103 -4.25 -4.33 -1.50
C GLY A 103 -3.73 -4.47 -0.09
N GLY A 104 -4.60 -4.22 0.90
CA GLY A 104 -4.27 -4.43 2.30
C GLY A 104 -3.75 -5.85 2.48
N LYS A 105 -2.49 -5.97 2.91
CA LYS A 105 -2.08 -7.14 3.68
C LYS A 105 -3.06 -7.19 4.84
N SER A 106 -3.82 -8.26 4.97
CA SER A 106 -4.42 -8.59 6.26
C SER A 106 -3.26 -8.58 7.25
N ASP A 107 -3.16 -7.52 8.06
CA ASP A 107 -2.28 -7.50 9.20
C ASP A 107 -2.73 -8.68 10.06
N GLU A 108 -2.00 -9.78 9.94
CA GLU A 108 -2.01 -10.86 10.90
C GLU A 108 -1.43 -10.21 12.16
N THR A 109 -2.34 -9.58 12.92
CA THR A 109 -2.08 -8.96 14.20
C THR A 109 -1.54 -10.07 15.08
N GLN A 110 -0.22 -10.10 15.17
CA GLN A 110 0.54 -10.90 16.09
C GLN A 110 0.00 -10.56 17.48
N GLY A 111 -0.72 -11.52 18.06
CA GLY A 111 -1.41 -11.39 19.33
C GLY A 111 -0.46 -10.88 20.40
N SER A 112 -0.55 -9.58 20.67
CA SER A 112 0.03 -8.97 21.85
C SER A 112 -0.98 -9.24 22.96
N GLN A 113 -0.74 -10.31 23.71
CA GLN A 113 -1.44 -10.55 24.97
C GLN A 113 -1.25 -9.33 25.85
N GLU A 114 -2.34 -8.61 26.07
CA GLU A 114 -2.43 -7.58 27.10
C GLU A 114 -2.21 -8.26 28.47
N PRO A 115 -1.19 -7.87 29.26
CA PRO A 115 -1.14 -8.27 30.65
C PRO A 115 -2.23 -7.49 31.41
N THR A 116 -3.28 -8.18 31.85
CA THR A 116 -4.27 -7.64 32.78
C THR A 116 -3.58 -7.12 34.03
N ALA A 117 -3.45 -5.79 34.14
CA ALA A 117 -2.97 -5.13 35.33
C ALA A 117 -4.02 -5.27 36.44
N LYS A 118 -3.67 -5.99 37.50
CA LYS A 118 -4.44 -6.06 38.76
C LYS A 118 -4.54 -4.65 39.37
N GLN A 119 -5.77 -4.21 39.59
CA GLN A 119 -6.10 -2.96 40.28
C GLN A 119 -5.98 -3.15 41.80
N PRO A 120 -5.24 -2.30 42.54
CA PRO A 120 -5.26 -2.32 44.00
C PRO A 120 -6.48 -1.58 44.55
N GLN A 121 -7.19 -2.23 45.48
CA GLN A 121 -8.16 -1.61 46.38
C GLN A 121 -7.45 -0.77 47.46
N GLN A 122 -7.85 0.49 47.61
CA GLN A 122 -7.76 1.32 48.82
C GLN A 122 -9.00 2.23 48.77
N GLY A 123 -9.85 2.39 49.79
CA GLY A 123 -9.62 2.47 51.23
C GLY A 123 -10.17 3.84 51.67
N GLN A 124 -11.26 3.82 52.45
CA GLN A 124 -12.11 4.95 52.88
C GLN A 124 -11.38 6.20 53.42
N ALA A 125 -11.98 7.39 53.19
CA ALA A 125 -12.20 8.38 54.26
C ALA A 125 -13.18 9.52 53.88
N LYS A 126 -14.31 9.52 54.60
CA LYS A 126 -15.10 10.61 55.23
C LYS A 126 -15.50 11.91 54.49
N ALA A 127 -16.79 12.16 54.66
CA ALA A 127 -17.59 13.32 54.34
C ALA A 127 -17.20 14.62 55.07
N THR A 128 -17.45 15.74 54.39
CA THR A 128 -17.88 17.00 55.01
C THR A 128 -19.05 17.56 54.22
N SER A 129 -20.13 17.81 54.97
CA SER A 129 -21.42 18.39 54.61
C SER A 129 -21.33 19.80 54.05
N TYR A 130 -22.16 20.11 53.04
CA TYR A 130 -22.85 21.39 52.97
C TYR A 130 -24.29 21.16 52.51
N ASP A 131 -25.19 21.71 53.31
CA ASP A 131 -26.64 21.73 53.20
C ASP A 131 -27.07 22.81 52.18
N GLU A 132 -28.24 22.56 51.63
CA GLU A 132 -29.29 23.56 51.42
C GLU A 132 -29.59 24.07 50.00
N LYS A 133 -30.63 23.45 49.44
CA LYS A 133 -31.72 24.05 48.63
C LYS A 133 -31.28 24.84 47.41
N HIS A 134 -31.24 24.23 46.24
CA HIS A 134 -31.81 24.81 45.01
C HIS A 134 -32.45 23.68 44.21
N ALA A 135 -33.77 23.57 44.34
CA ALA A 135 -34.64 22.76 43.51
C ALA A 135 -34.57 23.27 42.07
N PHE A 136 -33.87 22.56 41.19
CA PHE A 136 -34.03 22.75 39.76
C PHE A 136 -35.33 22.07 39.34
N LYS A 137 -36.32 22.92 39.08
CA LYS A 137 -37.60 22.55 38.46
C LYS A 137 -37.32 21.88 37.11
N ASP A 138 -37.93 20.72 36.93
CA ASP A 138 -38.37 20.24 35.62
C ASP A 138 -39.30 21.29 34.97
N ASP A 139 -39.36 21.27 33.64
CA ASP A 139 -40.18 22.08 32.72
C ASP A 139 -39.45 23.24 32.05
N GLU A 140 -38.79 22.94 30.92
CA GLU A 140 -39.12 23.51 29.59
C GLU A 140 -38.08 23.06 28.55
N ILE A 141 -38.45 22.05 27.76
CA ILE A 141 -37.73 21.66 26.53
C ILE A 141 -38.26 22.56 25.41
N PRO A 142 -37.44 23.43 24.79
CA PRO A 142 -37.92 24.23 23.67
C PRO A 142 -37.95 23.42 22.36
N PHE A 143 -38.96 23.71 21.54
CA PHE A 143 -39.16 23.20 20.17
C PHE A 143 -38.06 23.64 19.21
#